data_AF-A0A1B8AIN0-F1
#
_entry.id   AF-A0A1B8AIN0-F1
#
_cell.length_a   1.000
_cell.length_b   1.000
_cell.length_c   1.000
_cell.angle_alpha   90.00
_cell.angle_beta   90.00
_cell.angle_gamma   90.00
#
_symmetry.space_group_name_H-M   'P 1'
#
loop_
_entity.id
_entity.type
_entity.pdbx_description
1 polymer ?
#
loop_
_entity_poly.entity_id
_entity_poly.type
_entity_poly.pdbx_seq_one_letter_code
_entity_poly.pdbx_strand_id
1 'polypeptide(L)'
;MSGDIGLVQVVLERSERAGVDINIRDNDGWTPLLWAVRASRIWYRHENERISIIDVVSFLLENGADPGIRGKGVNQDWMVKEAAYYYHADSVISVVCNISDGDIGSKKRGNELTASKYCDCCLLDIYGIHYQCSICYDYHLCHKCHMSALKVHPAHSSFSELGGEFIEHDEREEENVSVIDIGDGDGEGDGDITLDLDAETPFDDFGDDDSNVEDLLDGHFVK
;
A
#
# COMPACT_ATOMS: atom_id res chain seq x y z
N MET A 1 -3.03 5.80 -10.76
CA MET A 1 -3.14 6.81 -11.84
C MET A 1 -1.76 7.01 -12.46
N SER A 2 -1.67 7.40 -13.74
CA SER A 2 -0.38 7.61 -14.40
C SER A 2 0.43 8.78 -13.83
N GLY A 3 -0.24 9.64 -13.06
CA GLY A 3 0.23 10.91 -12.48
C GLY A 3 0.98 11.82 -13.43
N ASP A 4 0.61 11.74 -14.70
CA ASP A 4 0.98 12.71 -15.71
C ASP A 4 0.20 14.01 -15.46
N ILE A 5 0.87 14.97 -14.82
CA ILE A 5 0.28 16.27 -14.51
C ILE A 5 -0.10 17.05 -15.78
N GLY A 6 0.67 16.90 -16.86
CA GLY A 6 0.38 17.57 -18.13
C GLY A 6 -0.93 17.07 -18.74
N LEU A 7 -1.16 15.76 -18.69
CA LEU A 7 -2.44 15.18 -19.10
C LEU A 7 -3.60 15.68 -18.22
N VAL A 8 -3.42 15.71 -16.89
CA VAL A 8 -4.45 16.19 -15.95
C VAL A 8 -4.81 17.65 -16.23
N GLN A 9 -3.82 18.51 -16.46
CA GLN A 9 -4.03 19.92 -16.83
C GLN A 9 -4.88 20.07 -18.09
N VAL A 10 -4.51 19.35 -19.16
CA VAL A 10 -5.24 19.40 -20.45
C VAL A 10 -6.67 18.87 -20.30
N VAL A 11 -6.85 17.81 -19.52
CA VAL A 11 -8.19 17.24 -19.25
C VAL A 11 -9.04 18.23 -18.47
N LEU A 12 -8.49 18.88 -17.43
CA LEU A 12 -9.23 19.85 -16.63
C LEU A 12 -9.65 21.06 -17.47
N GLU A 13 -8.73 21.65 -18.24
CA GLU A 13 -9.01 22.80 -19.11
C GLU A 13 -10.11 22.49 -20.15
N ARG A 14 -10.12 21.26 -20.70
CA ARG A 14 -11.19 20.81 -21.60
C ARG A 14 -12.50 20.57 -20.88
N SER A 15 -12.45 20.06 -19.65
CA SER A 15 -13.61 19.75 -18.82
C SER A 15 -14.33 21.05 -18.42
N GLU A 16 -13.58 22.07 -18.02
CA GLU A 16 -14.10 23.41 -17.74
C GLU A 16 -14.81 24.03 -18.95
N ARG A 17 -14.20 23.94 -20.14
CA ARG A 17 -14.83 24.41 -21.39
C ARG A 17 -16.12 23.66 -21.74
N ALA A 18 -16.21 22.38 -21.36
CA ALA A 18 -17.41 21.58 -21.53
C ALA A 18 -18.43 21.78 -20.38
N GLY A 19 -18.10 22.56 -19.36
CA GLY A 19 -18.95 22.77 -18.18
C GLY A 19 -19.02 21.56 -17.24
N VAL A 20 -18.00 20.69 -17.26
CA VAL A 20 -17.88 19.53 -16.36
C VAL A 20 -17.19 19.98 -15.08
N ASP A 21 -17.87 19.78 -13.95
CA ASP A 21 -17.38 20.12 -12.61
C ASP A 21 -16.21 19.23 -12.16
N ILE A 22 -15.24 19.80 -11.44
CA ILE A 22 -14.07 19.08 -10.91
C ILE A 22 -14.47 18.03 -9.85
N ASN A 23 -15.59 18.24 -9.19
CA ASN A 23 -16.16 17.35 -8.18
C ASN A 23 -17.18 16.36 -8.77
N ILE A 24 -17.20 16.19 -10.10
CA ILE A 24 -18.08 15.23 -10.76
C ILE A 24 -17.88 13.83 -10.18
N ARG A 25 -18.98 13.11 -10.00
CA ARG A 25 -18.99 11.79 -9.37
C ARG A 25 -19.21 10.72 -10.43
N ASP A 26 -18.43 9.64 -10.33
CA ASP A 26 -18.68 8.43 -11.12
C ASP A 26 -19.93 7.67 -10.61
N ASN A 27 -20.23 6.52 -11.22
CA ASN A 27 -21.36 5.67 -10.85
C ASN A 27 -21.32 5.17 -9.40
N ASP A 28 -20.14 5.09 -8.81
CA ASP A 28 -19.92 4.68 -7.41
C ASP A 28 -19.78 5.90 -6.50
N GLY A 29 -19.96 7.11 -7.02
CA GLY A 29 -19.87 8.33 -6.23
C GLY A 29 -18.45 8.87 -6.04
N TRP A 30 -17.46 8.36 -6.75
CA TRP A 30 -16.07 8.77 -6.61
C TRP A 30 -15.76 10.00 -7.45
N THR A 31 -15.05 10.94 -6.84
CA THR A 31 -14.54 12.15 -7.50
C THR A 31 -13.15 11.91 -8.10
N PRO A 32 -12.70 12.75 -9.05
CA PRO A 32 -11.32 12.72 -9.53
C PRO A 32 -10.28 12.74 -8.41
N LEU A 33 -10.53 13.50 -7.34
CA LEU A 33 -9.65 13.57 -6.16
C LEU A 33 -9.60 12.24 -5.39
N LEU A 34 -10.74 11.57 -5.18
CA LEU A 34 -10.78 10.22 -4.58
C LEU A 34 -10.01 9.19 -5.43
N TRP A 35 -10.11 9.29 -6.77
CA TRP A 35 -9.34 8.43 -7.67
C TRP A 35 -7.83 8.73 -7.62
N ALA A 36 -7.44 9.97 -7.36
CA ALA A 36 -6.03 10.35 -7.22
C ALA A 36 -5.37 9.68 -6.03
N VAL A 37 -6.01 9.72 -4.86
CA VAL A 37 -5.41 9.17 -3.64
C VAL A 37 -5.25 7.64 -3.64
N ARG A 38 -5.83 6.93 -4.62
CA ARG A 38 -5.50 5.52 -4.92
C ARG A 38 -4.13 5.42 -5.59
N ALA A 39 -3.08 5.78 -4.85
CA ALA A 39 -1.69 5.90 -5.29
C ALA A 39 -1.01 4.56 -5.65
N SER A 40 -1.77 3.46 -5.70
CA SER A 40 -1.34 2.12 -6.08
C SER A 40 -0.59 2.14 -7.41
N ARG A 41 0.46 1.32 -7.51
CA ARG A 41 1.22 1.17 -8.75
C ARG A 41 0.32 0.58 -9.81
N ILE A 42 0.54 0.99 -11.06
CA ILE A 42 -0.11 0.37 -12.21
C ILE A 42 0.75 -0.82 -12.60
N TRP A 43 0.17 -2.03 -12.66
CA TRP A 43 0.92 -3.21 -13.10
C TRP A 43 1.50 -2.95 -14.50
N TYR A 44 2.70 -3.48 -14.75
CA TYR A 44 3.50 -3.27 -15.97
C TYR A 44 4.34 -1.97 -16.02
N ARG A 45 4.11 -0.97 -15.17
CA ARG A 45 4.95 0.25 -15.12
C ARG A 45 5.98 0.16 -13.99
N HIS A 46 6.86 -0.84 -14.06
CA HIS A 46 7.86 -1.11 -13.02
C HIS A 46 9.19 -0.36 -13.18
N GLU A 47 9.47 0.27 -14.33
CA GLU A 47 10.77 0.88 -14.57
C GLU A 47 10.73 2.43 -14.51
N ASN A 48 11.28 2.93 -13.40
CA ASN A 48 12.08 4.15 -13.26
C ASN A 48 11.48 5.52 -12.89
N GLU A 49 10.18 5.71 -12.72
CA GLU A 49 9.69 6.98 -12.14
C GLU A 49 8.60 6.76 -11.11
N ARG A 50 8.92 7.06 -9.84
CA ARG A 50 7.90 7.27 -8.80
C ARG A 50 7.08 8.48 -9.25
N ILE A 51 5.96 8.20 -9.89
CA ILE A 51 4.94 9.18 -10.24
C ILE A 51 4.58 9.97 -8.97
N SER A 52 4.79 11.28 -8.97
CA SER A 52 4.42 12.13 -7.85
C SER A 52 2.91 12.27 -7.79
N ILE A 53 2.25 11.38 -7.05
CA ILE A 53 0.81 11.49 -6.80
C ILE A 53 0.45 12.79 -6.07
N ILE A 54 1.40 13.31 -5.29
CA ILE A 54 1.29 14.56 -4.55
C ILE A 54 0.97 15.71 -5.51
N ASP A 55 1.68 15.79 -6.65
CA ASP A 55 1.50 16.90 -7.60
C ASP A 55 0.10 16.92 -8.18
N VAL A 56 -0.45 15.74 -8.51
CA VAL A 56 -1.82 15.61 -9.02
C VAL A 56 -2.84 15.98 -7.95
N VAL A 57 -2.65 15.51 -6.71
CA VAL A 57 -3.57 15.82 -5.61
C VAL A 57 -3.55 17.30 -5.28
N SER A 58 -2.36 17.89 -5.15
CA SER A 58 -2.18 19.34 -4.93
C SER A 58 -2.84 20.15 -6.05
N PHE A 59 -2.61 19.78 -7.31
CA PHE A 59 -3.22 20.45 -8.44
C PHE A 59 -4.75 20.39 -8.41
N LEU A 60 -5.35 19.23 -8.10
CA LEU A 60 -6.81 19.12 -8.00
C LEU A 60 -7.36 19.97 -6.85
N LEU A 61 -6.68 20.01 -5.69
CA LEU A 61 -7.09 20.83 -4.55
C LEU A 61 -6.99 22.33 -4.84
N GLU A 62 -5.91 22.78 -5.49
CA GLU A 62 -5.73 24.17 -5.92
C GLU A 62 -6.82 24.64 -6.90
N ASN A 63 -7.36 23.71 -7.71
CA ASN A 63 -8.46 23.97 -8.64
C ASN A 63 -9.85 23.72 -8.04
N GLY A 64 -9.97 23.59 -6.71
CA GLY A 64 -11.25 23.56 -6.01
C GLY A 64 -11.89 22.17 -5.85
N ALA A 65 -11.10 21.09 -5.96
CA ALA A 65 -11.59 19.76 -5.60
C ALA A 65 -11.88 19.68 -4.09
N ASP A 66 -13.05 19.15 -3.74
CA ASP A 66 -13.52 19.04 -2.34
C ASP A 66 -13.12 17.66 -1.75
N PRO A 67 -12.26 17.62 -0.71
CA PRO A 67 -11.85 16.38 -0.06
C PRO A 67 -12.92 15.76 0.85
N GLY A 68 -13.99 16.49 1.16
CA GLY A 68 -15.09 16.03 2.02
C GLY A 68 -16.06 15.08 1.32
N ILE A 69 -15.98 14.96 -0.01
CA ILE A 69 -16.89 14.14 -0.80
C ILE A 69 -16.58 12.65 -0.58
N ARG A 70 -17.62 11.88 -0.25
CA ARG A 70 -17.53 10.43 -0.01
C ARG A 70 -17.84 9.61 -1.25
N GLY A 71 -17.02 8.59 -1.54
CA GLY A 71 -17.24 7.61 -2.60
C GLY A 71 -17.61 6.23 -2.05
N LYS A 72 -18.48 5.47 -2.72
CA LYS A 72 -18.95 4.18 -2.21
C LYS A 72 -17.90 3.08 -2.33
N GLY A 73 -17.83 2.21 -1.32
CA GLY A 73 -17.08 0.96 -1.34
C GLY A 73 -17.96 -0.21 -0.90
N VAL A 74 -17.41 -1.43 -0.93
CA VAL A 74 -18.17 -2.65 -0.56
C VAL A 74 -18.55 -2.64 0.91
N ASN A 75 -17.59 -2.30 1.78
CA ASN A 75 -17.78 -2.36 3.23
C ASN A 75 -18.02 -1.00 3.89
N GLN A 76 -17.59 0.10 3.24
CA GLN A 76 -17.73 1.46 3.76
C GLN A 76 -17.66 2.50 2.63
N ASP A 77 -18.17 3.69 2.93
CA ASP A 77 -17.97 4.87 2.10
C ASP A 77 -16.63 5.53 2.45
N TRP A 78 -15.86 5.90 1.43
CA TRP A 78 -14.50 6.40 1.52
C TRP A 78 -14.46 7.91 1.42
N MET A 79 -13.87 8.56 2.43
CA MET A 79 -13.34 9.92 2.34
C MET A 79 -11.90 9.90 1.80
N VAL A 80 -11.44 11.02 1.24
CA VAL A 80 -10.09 11.17 0.68
C VAL A 80 -9.00 10.76 1.67
N LYS A 81 -9.08 11.19 2.93
CA LYS A 81 -8.10 10.83 3.97
C LYS A 81 -8.10 9.34 4.32
N GLU A 82 -9.28 8.71 4.37
CA GLU A 82 -9.44 7.29 4.70
C GLU A 82 -8.88 6.43 3.56
N ALA A 83 -9.16 6.81 2.31
CA ALA A 83 -8.62 6.16 1.14
C ALA A 83 -7.09 6.31 1.08
N ALA A 84 -6.55 7.53 1.26
CA ALA A 84 -5.11 7.76 1.28
C ALA A 84 -4.41 6.89 2.33
N TYR A 85 -4.98 6.79 3.55
CA TYR A 85 -4.46 5.93 4.61
C TYR A 85 -4.46 4.45 4.22
N TYR A 86 -5.58 3.97 3.66
CA TYR A 86 -5.73 2.57 3.26
C TYR A 86 -4.75 2.14 2.18
N TYR A 87 -4.45 3.02 1.22
CA TYR A 87 -3.53 2.76 0.10
C TYR A 87 -2.07 3.18 0.38
N HIS A 88 -1.70 3.40 1.66
CA HIS A 88 -0.33 3.76 2.05
C HIS A 88 0.18 5.07 1.41
N ALA A 89 -0.73 5.99 1.09
CA ALA A 89 -0.41 7.32 0.56
C ALA A 89 -0.26 8.34 1.70
N ASP A 90 0.58 8.03 2.70
CA ASP A 90 0.77 8.85 3.91
C ASP A 90 1.23 10.28 3.57
N SER A 91 2.02 10.44 2.51
CA SER A 91 2.47 11.74 2.00
C SER A 91 1.35 12.61 1.44
N VAL A 92 0.21 12.02 1.04
CA VAL A 92 -0.97 12.74 0.56
C VAL A 92 -1.86 13.18 1.73
N ILE A 93 -1.86 12.42 2.82
CA ILE A 93 -2.64 12.75 4.03
C ILE A 93 -2.23 14.12 4.56
N SER A 94 -0.92 14.42 4.60
CA SER A 94 -0.44 15.73 5.06
C SER A 94 -0.94 16.89 4.20
N VAL A 95 -1.05 16.69 2.88
CA VAL A 95 -1.55 17.71 1.94
C VAL A 95 -3.05 17.93 2.09
N VAL A 96 -3.82 16.85 2.25
CA VAL A 96 -5.28 16.89 2.37
C VAL A 96 -5.72 17.39 3.75
N CYS A 97 -4.97 17.08 4.82
CA CYS A 97 -5.32 17.34 6.21
C CYS A 97 -4.75 18.65 6.78
N ASN A 98 -4.53 19.70 5.97
CA ASN A 98 -3.97 20.98 6.45
C ASN A 98 -4.77 21.69 7.57
N ILE A 99 -5.90 21.15 8.05
CA ILE A 99 -6.69 21.72 9.14
C ILE A 99 -7.29 20.60 10.02
N SER A 100 -7.05 20.72 11.32
CA SER A 100 -7.67 20.04 12.48
C SER A 100 -7.30 18.59 12.78
N ASP A 101 -6.65 18.48 13.94
CA ASP A 101 -6.49 17.34 14.84
C ASP A 101 -7.83 16.60 14.98
N GLY A 102 -7.98 15.51 14.24
CA GLY A 102 -9.19 14.71 14.17
C GLY A 102 -8.79 13.26 14.10
N ASP A 103 -8.91 12.59 15.25
CA ASP A 103 -8.64 11.19 15.51
C ASP A 103 -8.87 10.32 14.25
N ILE A 104 -7.80 9.68 13.77
CA ILE A 104 -7.84 8.70 12.69
C ILE A 104 -8.53 7.46 13.29
N GLY A 105 -9.87 7.49 13.29
CA GLY A 105 -10.69 6.41 13.82
C GLY A 105 -10.26 5.05 13.24
N SER A 106 -10.31 4.03 14.10
CA SER A 106 -10.11 2.60 13.83
C SER A 106 -9.31 2.29 12.55
N LYS A 107 -7.99 2.37 12.68
CA LYS A 107 -6.93 2.23 11.66
C LYS A 107 -6.99 0.92 10.86
N LYS A 108 -7.95 0.78 9.95
CA LYS A 108 -7.95 -0.28 8.93
C LYS A 108 -7.01 0.13 7.81
N ARG A 109 -5.83 -0.48 7.74
CA ARG A 109 -4.85 -0.29 6.65
C ARG A 109 -4.89 -1.54 5.78
N GLY A 110 -5.00 -1.36 4.47
CA GLY A 110 -5.05 -2.51 3.57
C GLY A 110 -3.74 -3.28 3.67
N ASN A 111 -3.77 -4.59 3.89
CA ASN A 111 -2.53 -5.36 3.90
C ASN A 111 -1.87 -5.31 2.50
N GLU A 112 -0.56 -5.07 2.46
CA GLU A 112 0.23 -5.16 1.24
C GLU A 112 0.48 -6.63 0.95
N LEU A 113 -0.06 -7.13 -0.17
CA LEU A 113 0.04 -8.54 -0.51
C LEU A 113 1.52 -8.92 -0.75
N THR A 114 1.99 -9.98 -0.08
CA THR A 114 3.37 -10.51 -0.20
C THR A 114 3.75 -10.86 -1.63
N ALA A 115 2.77 -11.31 -2.42
CA ALA A 115 2.85 -11.32 -3.87
C ALA A 115 2.01 -10.15 -4.40
N SER A 116 2.64 -9.17 -5.06
CA SER A 116 1.96 -8.05 -5.69
C SER A 116 0.91 -8.57 -6.69
N LYS A 117 -0.37 -8.53 -6.30
CA LYS A 117 -1.51 -8.82 -7.17
C LYS A 117 -2.10 -7.49 -7.63
N TYR A 118 -2.59 -7.47 -8.86
CA TYR A 118 -3.28 -6.32 -9.42
C TYR A 118 -4.75 -6.63 -9.69
N CYS A 119 -5.55 -5.58 -9.76
CA CYS A 119 -6.95 -5.66 -10.15
C CYS A 119 -7.06 -5.74 -11.67
N ASP A 120 -7.71 -6.76 -12.21
CA ASP A 120 -7.91 -6.93 -13.66
C ASP A 120 -8.78 -5.84 -14.29
N CYS A 121 -9.55 -5.11 -13.47
CA CYS A 121 -10.40 -4.02 -13.95
C CYS A 121 -9.70 -2.65 -13.96
N CYS A 122 -9.07 -2.25 -12.85
CA CYS A 122 -8.45 -0.92 -12.75
C CYS A 122 -6.94 -0.93 -12.93
N LEU A 123 -6.34 -2.11 -13.05
CA LEU A 123 -4.91 -2.30 -13.28
C LEU A 123 -4.03 -1.75 -12.16
N LEU A 124 -4.59 -1.53 -10.98
CA LEU A 124 -3.89 -1.07 -9.79
C LEU A 124 -3.55 -2.24 -8.90
N ASP A 125 -2.42 -2.12 -8.18
CA ASP A 125 -2.09 -3.02 -7.07
C ASP A 125 -3.26 -3.10 -6.07
N ILE A 126 -3.52 -4.32 -5.63
CA ILE A 126 -4.56 -4.64 -4.67
C ILE A 126 -3.99 -4.51 -3.25
N TYR A 127 -4.70 -3.75 -2.42
CA TYR A 127 -4.43 -3.60 -1.00
C TYR A 127 -5.62 -4.13 -0.20
N GLY A 128 -5.34 -4.87 0.88
CA GLY A 128 -6.34 -5.41 1.78
C GLY A 128 -7.28 -6.43 1.14
N ILE A 129 -8.59 -6.25 1.32
CA ILE A 129 -9.61 -7.17 0.84
C ILE A 129 -9.76 -7.08 -0.68
N HIS A 130 -9.82 -8.24 -1.32
CA HIS A 130 -10.07 -8.38 -2.74
C HIS A 130 -10.93 -9.58 -3.07
N TYR A 131 -11.38 -9.64 -4.32
CA TYR A 131 -12.39 -10.59 -4.77
C TYR A 131 -11.85 -11.37 -5.95
N GLN A 132 -11.62 -12.66 -5.75
CA GLN A 132 -11.21 -13.56 -6.83
C GLN A 132 -12.44 -14.22 -7.45
N CYS A 133 -12.54 -14.23 -8.78
CA CYS A 133 -13.59 -14.99 -9.44
C CYS A 133 -13.40 -16.49 -9.20
N SER A 134 -14.46 -17.20 -8.80
CA SER A 134 -14.38 -18.65 -8.54
C SER A 134 -14.31 -19.50 -9.81
N ILE A 135 -14.51 -18.89 -10.99
CA ILE A 135 -14.59 -19.58 -12.29
C ILE A 135 -13.38 -19.28 -13.17
N CYS A 136 -12.95 -18.02 -13.23
CA CYS A 136 -11.82 -17.62 -14.05
C CYS A 136 -10.48 -17.94 -13.38
N TYR A 137 -9.48 -18.29 -14.19
CA TYR A 137 -8.11 -18.42 -13.72
C TYR A 137 -7.52 -17.03 -13.44
N ASP A 138 -7.02 -16.85 -12.23
CA ASP A 138 -6.27 -15.67 -11.77
C ASP A 138 -6.97 -14.30 -11.92
N TYR A 139 -8.31 -14.27 -11.99
CA TYR A 139 -9.07 -13.02 -12.10
C TYR A 139 -9.40 -12.41 -10.73
N HIS A 140 -8.86 -11.23 -10.46
CA HIS A 140 -8.93 -10.52 -9.19
C HIS A 140 -9.49 -9.10 -9.37
N LEU A 141 -10.44 -8.73 -8.50
CA LEU A 141 -10.97 -7.38 -8.40
C LEU A 141 -10.63 -6.79 -7.03
N CYS A 142 -10.12 -5.55 -7.01
CA CYS A 142 -10.04 -4.78 -5.77
C CYS A 142 -11.46 -4.47 -5.25
N HIS A 143 -11.58 -4.11 -3.96
CA HIS A 143 -12.87 -3.80 -3.35
C HIS A 143 -13.68 -2.76 -4.14
N LYS A 144 -13.05 -1.75 -4.75
CA LYS A 144 -13.77 -0.73 -5.53
C LYS A 144 -14.34 -1.30 -6.82
N CYS A 145 -13.57 -2.08 -7.56
CA CYS A 145 -14.01 -2.63 -8.83
C CYS A 145 -15.06 -3.72 -8.64
N HIS A 146 -15.04 -4.43 -7.51
CA HIS A 146 -16.05 -5.42 -7.18
C HIS A 146 -17.47 -4.83 -7.08
N MET A 147 -17.62 -3.55 -6.69
CA MET A 147 -18.92 -2.86 -6.71
C MET A 147 -19.58 -2.86 -8.09
N SER A 148 -18.76 -2.88 -9.13
CA SER A 148 -19.19 -2.94 -10.52
C SER A 148 -18.90 -4.30 -11.15
N ALA A 149 -18.72 -5.38 -10.37
CA ALA A 149 -18.38 -6.72 -10.86
C ALA A 149 -19.33 -7.21 -11.96
N LEU A 150 -20.64 -7.01 -11.79
CA LEU A 150 -21.65 -7.38 -12.81
C LEU A 150 -21.52 -6.60 -14.12
N LYS A 151 -20.89 -5.42 -14.11
CA LYS A 151 -20.66 -4.60 -15.31
C LYS A 151 -19.32 -4.93 -15.97
N VAL A 152 -18.27 -5.11 -15.16
CA VAL A 152 -16.89 -5.31 -15.65
C VAL A 152 -16.58 -6.78 -15.92
N HIS A 153 -17.31 -7.70 -15.28
CA HIS A 153 -17.19 -9.15 -15.44
C HIS A 153 -18.57 -9.83 -15.51
N PRO A 154 -19.40 -9.53 -16.53
CA PRO A 154 -20.81 -9.94 -16.57
C PRO A 154 -21.02 -11.46 -16.73
N ALA A 155 -20.02 -12.19 -17.22
CA ALA A 155 -20.12 -13.62 -17.46
C ALA A 155 -20.22 -14.44 -16.17
N HIS A 156 -19.64 -13.95 -15.06
CA HIS A 156 -19.60 -14.65 -13.78
C HIS A 156 -19.88 -13.71 -12.62
N SER A 157 -20.71 -14.15 -11.67
CA SER A 157 -21.08 -13.39 -10.47
C SER A 157 -20.56 -14.01 -9.17
N SER A 158 -19.92 -15.17 -9.24
CA SER A 158 -19.36 -15.86 -8.06
C SER A 158 -17.93 -15.38 -7.79
N PHE A 159 -17.77 -14.71 -6.65
CA PHE A 159 -16.48 -14.21 -6.16
C PHE A 159 -16.21 -14.70 -4.74
N SER A 160 -14.97 -15.06 -4.47
CA SER A 160 -14.46 -15.38 -3.14
C SER A 160 -13.71 -14.16 -2.60
N GLU A 161 -14.08 -13.73 -1.39
CA GLU A 161 -13.37 -12.68 -0.66
C GLU A 161 -12.06 -13.24 -0.09
N LEU A 162 -10.96 -12.53 -0.34
CA LEU A 162 -9.60 -12.90 0.05
C LEU A 162 -8.85 -11.66 0.57
N GLY A 163 -7.74 -11.88 1.27
CA GLY A 163 -6.96 -10.83 1.92
C GLY A 163 -7.46 -10.49 3.33
N GLY A 164 -6.97 -9.38 3.89
CA GLY A 164 -7.32 -8.94 5.25
C GLY A 164 -7.04 -7.46 5.48
N GLU A 165 -7.72 -6.86 6.46
CA GLU A 165 -7.62 -5.42 6.80
C GLU A 165 -6.64 -5.10 7.94
N PHE A 166 -5.76 -6.04 8.30
CA PHE A 166 -4.86 -5.91 9.45
C PHE A 166 -3.42 -6.24 9.07
N ILE A 167 -2.50 -5.33 9.39
CA ILE A 167 -1.17 -5.73 9.84
C ILE A 167 -1.39 -6.07 11.32
N GLU A 168 -1.23 -7.33 11.70
CA GLU A 168 -1.01 -7.63 13.12
C GLU A 168 0.23 -6.83 13.51
N HIS A 169 0.03 -5.73 14.24
CA HIS A 169 1.11 -5.22 15.05
C HIS A 169 1.39 -6.37 15.99
N ASP A 170 2.51 -7.05 15.78
CA ASP A 170 3.14 -7.89 16.78
C ASP A 170 3.11 -7.07 18.07
N GLU A 171 2.13 -7.37 18.93
CA GLU A 171 2.21 -7.05 20.33
C GLU A 171 3.42 -7.87 20.77
N ARG A 172 4.62 -7.28 20.65
CA ARG A 172 5.73 -7.70 21.49
C ARG A 172 5.15 -7.58 22.88
N GLU A 173 4.77 -8.72 23.44
CA GLU A 173 4.50 -8.89 24.85
C GLU A 173 5.63 -8.14 25.53
N GLU A 174 5.30 -6.97 26.10
CA GLU A 174 6.23 -6.29 26.98
C GLU A 174 6.43 -7.29 28.11
N GLU A 175 7.51 -8.06 28.02
CA GLU A 175 8.01 -8.85 29.13
C GLU A 175 7.99 -7.89 30.31
N ASN A 176 7.15 -8.26 31.27
CA ASN A 176 6.99 -7.60 32.54
C ASN A 176 8.35 -7.60 33.25
N VAL A 177 9.21 -6.64 32.93
CA VAL A 177 10.38 -6.35 33.75
C VAL A 177 9.83 -5.88 35.08
N SER A 178 9.67 -6.82 36.00
CA SER A 178 9.34 -6.56 37.39
C SER A 178 10.44 -5.66 37.91
N VAL A 179 10.11 -4.38 38.06
CA VAL A 179 10.95 -3.41 38.74
C VAL A 179 11.09 -3.92 40.18
N ILE A 180 12.20 -4.61 40.44
CA ILE A 180 12.62 -4.92 41.80
C ILE A 180 12.99 -3.60 42.46
N ASP A 181 12.18 -3.23 43.43
CA ASP A 181 12.35 -2.09 44.32
C ASP A 181 13.65 -2.30 45.13
N ILE A 182 14.74 -1.62 44.74
CA ILE A 182 15.96 -1.58 45.53
C ILE A 182 15.82 -0.39 46.49
N GLY A 183 15.33 -0.69 47.68
CA GLY A 183 15.27 0.25 48.79
C GLY A 183 16.66 0.75 49.20
N ASP A 184 16.68 2.03 49.57
CA ASP A 184 17.74 2.70 50.34
C ASP A 184 18.14 1.86 51.58
N GLY A 185 19.37 1.81 52.09
CA GLY A 185 20.59 2.50 51.75
C GLY A 185 21.42 2.62 53.02
N ASP A 186 22.00 1.53 53.55
CA ASP A 186 22.91 1.59 54.72
C ASP A 186 23.63 0.25 54.96
N GLY A 187 24.97 0.28 55.00
CA GLY A 187 25.78 -0.80 55.59
C GLY A 187 27.06 -1.14 54.84
N GLU A 188 28.20 -0.89 55.49
CA GLU A 188 29.57 -1.28 55.10
C GLU A 188 29.72 -2.81 54.91
N GLY A 189 30.56 -3.22 53.96
CA GLY A 189 30.98 -4.61 53.80
C GLY A 189 31.85 -4.83 52.57
N ASP A 190 33.11 -5.14 52.80
CA ASP A 190 34.10 -5.63 51.86
C ASP A 190 33.73 -7.03 51.33
N GLY A 191 33.91 -7.26 50.03
CA GLY A 191 33.61 -8.55 49.42
C GLY A 191 33.97 -8.63 47.95
N ASP A 192 35.17 -9.14 47.69
CA ASP A 192 35.70 -9.61 46.41
C ASP A 192 34.78 -10.67 45.77
N ILE A 193 34.37 -10.50 44.51
CA ILE A 193 33.84 -11.60 43.69
C ILE A 193 34.31 -11.49 42.23
N THR A 194 34.83 -12.62 41.78
CA THR A 194 35.59 -12.93 40.58
C THR A 194 34.74 -12.95 39.30
N LEU A 195 35.29 -12.40 38.21
CA LEU A 195 34.75 -12.54 36.85
C LEU A 195 35.22 -13.87 36.26
N ASP A 196 34.36 -14.88 36.28
CA ASP A 196 34.59 -16.10 35.51
C ASP A 196 33.99 -15.96 34.11
N LEU A 197 34.91 -15.89 33.14
CA LEU A 197 34.67 -16.20 31.74
C LEU A 197 34.13 -17.63 31.63
N ASP A 198 33.19 -17.85 30.70
CA ASP A 198 33.22 -18.94 29.72
C ASP A 198 31.83 -19.14 29.11
N ALA A 199 31.68 -18.80 27.83
CA ALA A 199 30.79 -19.51 26.91
C ALA A 199 31.16 -19.13 25.46
N GLU A 200 31.83 -20.07 24.81
CA GLU A 200 32.32 -19.99 23.44
C GLU A 200 31.17 -19.94 22.42
N THR A 201 31.38 -19.19 21.34
CA THR A 201 30.55 -19.26 20.13
C THR A 201 31.28 -20.12 19.09
N PRO A 202 30.68 -21.21 18.60
CA PRO A 202 31.22 -21.91 17.43
C PRO A 202 30.94 -21.10 16.16
N PHE A 203 31.98 -20.43 15.65
CA PHE A 203 32.04 -19.94 14.27
C PHE A 203 32.49 -21.10 13.38
N ASP A 204 31.57 -21.65 12.59
CA ASP A 204 31.93 -22.50 11.44
C ASP A 204 32.22 -21.60 10.23
N ASP A 205 33.52 -21.46 9.96
CA ASP A 205 34.15 -20.99 8.73
C ASP A 205 34.21 -22.13 7.69
N PHE A 206 34.68 -21.82 6.48
CA PHE A 206 34.98 -22.67 5.30
C PHE A 206 33.82 -22.85 4.29
N GLY A 207 33.94 -22.47 3.03
CA GLY A 207 35.06 -21.90 2.28
C GLY A 207 34.71 -21.82 0.79
N ASP A 208 35.33 -20.86 0.10
CA ASP A 208 35.29 -20.68 -1.34
C ASP A 208 35.82 -21.91 -2.12
N ASP A 209 35.21 -22.25 -3.25
CA ASP A 209 35.91 -22.95 -4.33
C ASP A 209 35.44 -22.45 -5.70
N ASP A 210 36.37 -21.78 -6.36
CA ASP A 210 36.32 -21.24 -7.71
C ASP A 210 36.82 -22.33 -8.69
N SER A 211 36.00 -22.77 -9.64
CA SER A 211 36.53 -23.43 -10.84
C SER A 211 35.62 -23.27 -12.07
N ASN A 212 35.91 -22.20 -12.82
CA ASN A 212 36.25 -22.22 -14.24
C ASN A 212 35.60 -23.29 -15.15
N VAL A 213 34.67 -22.87 -16.01
CA VAL A 213 34.36 -23.57 -17.27
C VAL A 213 34.19 -22.55 -18.41
N GLU A 214 35.29 -22.27 -19.11
CA GLU A 214 35.25 -21.79 -20.49
C GLU A 214 34.94 -22.94 -21.47
N ASP A 215 34.47 -22.54 -22.65
CA ASP A 215 34.34 -23.27 -23.91
C ASP A 215 33.12 -24.19 -24.12
N LEU A 216 32.21 -23.72 -24.98
CA LEU A 216 31.90 -24.36 -26.27
C LEU A 216 31.06 -23.42 -27.16
N LEU A 217 31.76 -22.59 -27.95
CA LEU A 217 31.26 -22.04 -29.21
C LEU A 217 31.70 -22.97 -30.34
N ASP A 218 30.73 -23.61 -30.99
CA ASP A 218 30.75 -24.05 -32.39
C ASP A 218 29.30 -24.52 -32.67
N GLY A 219 28.47 -23.84 -33.45
CA GLY A 219 28.69 -23.56 -34.85
C GLY A 219 27.85 -24.54 -35.68
N HIS A 220 26.63 -24.19 -36.07
CA HIS A 220 26.11 -24.60 -37.38
C HIS A 220 24.88 -23.79 -37.84
N PHE A 221 25.10 -23.10 -38.94
CA PHE A 221 24.14 -22.43 -39.81
C PHE A 221 23.94 -23.36 -41.01
N VAL A 222 22.74 -23.91 -41.26
CA VAL A 222 22.32 -24.34 -42.61
C VAL A 222 20.80 -24.17 -42.74
N LYS A 223 20.46 -23.46 -43.83
CA LYS A 223 19.18 -23.28 -44.55
C LYS A 223 17.98 -24.14 -44.19
#